data_AF-A0A9E5KLG1-F1
#
_entry.id   AF-A0A9E5KLG1-F1
#
_cell.length_a   1.000
_cell.length_b   1.000
_cell.length_c   1.000
_cell.angle_alpha   90.00
_cell.angle_beta   90.00
_cell.angle_gamma   90.00
#
_symmetry.space_group_name_H-M   'P 1'
#
loop_
_entity.id
_entity.type
_entity.pdbx_description
1 polymer ?
#
loop_
_entity_poly.entity_id
_entity_poly.type
_entity_poly.pdbx_seq_one_letter_code
_entity_poly.pdbx_strand_id
1 'polypeptide(L)'
;MTFFGAAGEVTGSCTLVETEHARVLIDFGLFQGAMSQEQRNKVPPALDFRRLNAVVCTHAHIDHCGRLGMLPRLGFEGPVFCTEPTATLLPMVLRSSANLQKMRVEEFREGTGPDAVVLDPPPDPSLKVDDRHEDPPVLYARGDAERVSRNLVGVPYRVWREIASGIRMRLHDASHIIGSASVELEIAHGASRIRVVFSGDIGPSGETYLAARGHAPEADVVVMESTTGSRPIGTHAPDTDASLREVIEHCRHGRRTAIMPTFSVGRAQVLVHHLAQLSREGLLDEIPVYLDSPMAIRAAELCVQHPSLLSATARAMIGRGHSPFEFDSLHCLWSRKHSLKIAGREGAGIVLAGSGFCDAGPVLHHLENALCHDRGFVVFTGYVLP
;
A
#
# COMPACT_ATOMS: atom_id res chain seq x y z
N MET A 1 -1.29 -26.40 -3.64
CA MET A 1 -1.15 -24.92 -3.67
C MET A 1 0.02 -24.59 -4.58
N THR A 2 -0.09 -23.54 -5.39
CA THR A 2 0.95 -23.11 -6.33
C THR A 2 1.24 -21.63 -6.13
N PHE A 3 2.50 -21.29 -5.88
CA PHE A 3 2.94 -19.90 -5.68
C PHE A 3 3.39 -19.31 -7.01
N PHE A 4 2.80 -18.18 -7.40
CA PHE A 4 3.10 -17.47 -8.66
C PHE A 4 3.81 -16.12 -8.44
N GLY A 5 4.05 -15.75 -7.18
CA GLY A 5 4.83 -14.57 -6.77
C GLY A 5 4.98 -14.51 -5.26
N ALA A 6 5.76 -13.53 -4.75
CA ALA A 6 6.13 -13.40 -3.34
C ALA A 6 6.77 -14.66 -2.72
N ALA A 7 7.54 -15.42 -3.52
CA ALA A 7 8.26 -16.61 -3.09
C ALA A 7 9.76 -16.42 -3.34
N GLY A 8 10.52 -16.14 -2.27
CA GLY A 8 11.92 -15.69 -2.37
C GLY A 8 12.05 -14.20 -2.69
N GLU A 9 10.95 -13.45 -2.61
CA GLU A 9 10.84 -12.01 -2.90
C GLU A 9 9.68 -11.39 -2.13
N VAL A 10 9.59 -10.06 -2.06
CA VAL A 10 8.54 -9.34 -1.30
C VAL A 10 7.26 -9.13 -2.13
N THR A 11 7.40 -8.76 -3.41
CA THR A 11 6.26 -8.23 -4.19
C THR A 11 5.60 -9.29 -5.08
N GLY A 12 4.44 -8.94 -5.63
CA GLY A 12 3.74 -9.76 -6.61
C GLY A 12 2.95 -10.92 -6.03
N SER A 13 2.47 -10.79 -4.79
CA SER A 13 1.72 -11.83 -4.07
C SER A 13 0.61 -12.42 -4.94
N CYS A 14 0.65 -13.74 -5.11
CA CYS A 14 -0.25 -14.50 -5.97
C CYS A 14 -0.12 -15.99 -5.66
N THR A 15 -1.11 -16.57 -4.98
CA THR A 15 -1.12 -18.01 -4.65
C THR A 15 -2.40 -18.67 -5.09
N LEU A 16 -2.28 -19.76 -5.86
CA LEU A 16 -3.42 -20.58 -6.27
C LEU A 16 -3.65 -21.71 -5.26
N VAL A 17 -4.88 -21.77 -4.76
CA VAL A 17 -5.43 -22.90 -3.99
C VAL A 17 -6.36 -23.68 -4.92
N GLU A 18 -6.08 -24.95 -5.11
CA GLU A 18 -6.81 -25.82 -6.04
C GLU A 18 -7.18 -27.14 -5.38
N THR A 19 -8.43 -27.55 -5.62
CA THR A 19 -8.97 -28.88 -5.33
C THR A 19 -9.43 -29.52 -6.65
N GLU A 20 -9.96 -30.74 -6.59
CA GLU A 20 -10.55 -31.39 -7.77
C GLU A 20 -11.74 -30.62 -8.36
N HIS A 21 -12.41 -29.77 -7.56
CA HIS A 21 -13.66 -29.12 -7.93
C HIS A 21 -13.61 -27.58 -7.92
N ALA A 22 -12.58 -26.99 -7.32
CA ALA A 22 -12.50 -25.55 -7.12
C ALA A 22 -11.09 -24.99 -7.26
N ARG A 23 -11.00 -23.75 -7.76
CA ARG A 23 -9.78 -22.95 -7.90
C ARG A 23 -10.03 -21.56 -7.32
N VAL A 24 -9.27 -21.21 -6.29
CA VAL A 24 -9.32 -19.91 -5.62
C VAL A 24 -7.94 -19.27 -5.67
N LEU A 25 -7.88 -18.01 -6.10
CA LEU A 25 -6.64 -17.23 -6.10
C LEU A 25 -6.59 -16.36 -4.85
N ILE A 26 -5.51 -16.43 -4.08
CA ILE A 26 -5.21 -15.54 -2.96
C ILE A 26 -4.22 -14.48 -3.45
N ASP A 27 -4.67 -13.23 -3.41
CA ASP A 27 -4.01 -12.05 -3.94
C ASP A 27 -3.69 -12.12 -5.46
N PHE A 28 -3.54 -10.95 -6.06
CA PHE A 28 -3.01 -10.82 -7.41
C PHE A 28 -2.34 -9.44 -7.53
N GLY A 29 -1.15 -9.33 -6.95
CA GLY A 29 -0.46 -8.06 -6.79
C GLY A 29 0.65 -7.81 -7.79
N LEU A 30 1.07 -6.56 -7.95
CA LEU A 30 2.16 -6.16 -8.85
C LEU A 30 3.53 -6.56 -8.29
N PHE A 31 4.41 -6.99 -9.19
CA PHE A 31 5.84 -6.96 -8.92
C PHE A 31 6.35 -5.53 -8.97
N GLN A 32 7.12 -5.11 -7.97
CA GLN A 32 7.73 -3.77 -7.88
C GLN A 32 9.23 -3.88 -7.55
N GLY A 33 9.98 -2.81 -7.82
CA GLY A 33 11.42 -2.74 -7.61
C GLY A 33 12.17 -2.57 -8.93
N ALA A 34 13.28 -3.31 -9.10
CA ALA A 34 14.08 -3.24 -10.31
C ALA A 34 13.26 -3.48 -11.59
N MET A 35 13.68 -2.89 -12.72
CA MET A 35 12.99 -3.04 -14.01
C MET A 35 12.70 -4.50 -14.37
N SER A 36 13.64 -5.40 -14.12
CA SER A 36 13.45 -6.84 -14.38
C SER A 36 12.27 -7.45 -13.60
N GLN A 37 11.99 -6.95 -12.40
CA GLN A 37 10.82 -7.34 -11.62
C GLN A 37 9.55 -6.75 -12.21
N GLU A 38 9.53 -5.45 -12.53
CA GLU A 38 8.36 -4.81 -13.13
C GLU A 38 7.94 -5.46 -14.46
N GLN A 39 8.91 -5.90 -15.28
CA GLN A 39 8.64 -6.59 -16.54
C GLN A 39 7.88 -7.91 -16.37
N ARG A 40 8.00 -8.57 -15.20
CA ARG A 40 7.23 -9.81 -14.91
C ARG A 40 5.73 -9.55 -14.85
N ASN A 41 5.30 -8.31 -14.65
CA ASN A 41 3.88 -7.98 -14.72
C ASN A 41 3.29 -8.16 -16.13
N LYS A 42 4.11 -8.07 -17.19
CA LYS A 42 3.65 -8.24 -18.59
C LYS A 42 3.18 -9.66 -18.89
N VAL A 43 3.71 -10.65 -18.17
CA VAL A 43 3.44 -12.07 -18.40
C VAL A 43 2.55 -12.58 -17.28
N PRO A 44 1.25 -12.79 -17.52
CA PRO A 44 0.38 -13.42 -16.54
C PRO A 44 0.91 -14.81 -16.17
N PRO A 45 0.65 -15.29 -14.94
CA PRO A 45 1.00 -16.66 -14.58
C PRO A 45 0.29 -17.65 -15.52
N ALA A 46 0.91 -18.82 -15.74
CA ALA A 46 0.37 -19.90 -16.55
C ALA A 46 -0.85 -20.56 -15.87
N LEU A 47 -1.95 -19.82 -15.84
CA LEU A 47 -3.20 -20.11 -15.14
C LEU A 47 -4.37 -19.81 -16.08
N ASP A 48 -5.34 -20.72 -16.18
CA ASP A 48 -6.60 -20.42 -16.86
C ASP A 48 -7.55 -19.67 -15.91
N PHE A 49 -7.52 -18.34 -15.99
CA PHE A 49 -8.32 -17.45 -15.15
C PHE A 49 -9.84 -17.66 -15.31
N ARG A 50 -10.30 -18.19 -16.46
CA ARG A 50 -11.72 -18.52 -16.69
C ARG A 50 -12.21 -19.68 -15.82
N ARG A 51 -11.28 -20.49 -15.30
CA ARG A 51 -11.57 -21.64 -14.42
C ARG A 51 -11.51 -21.28 -12.94
N LEU A 52 -11.14 -20.04 -12.59
CA LEU A 52 -11.18 -19.58 -11.21
C LEU A 52 -12.63 -19.45 -10.76
N ASN A 53 -12.92 -19.93 -9.55
CA ASN A 53 -14.21 -19.75 -8.90
C ASN A 53 -14.28 -18.42 -8.14
N ALA A 54 -13.17 -18.01 -7.53
CA ALA A 54 -13.09 -16.80 -6.74
C ALA A 54 -11.64 -16.27 -6.67
N VAL A 55 -11.54 -14.99 -6.36
CA VAL A 55 -10.30 -14.35 -5.91
C VAL A 55 -10.53 -13.82 -4.51
N VAL A 56 -9.53 -13.91 -3.63
CA VAL A 56 -9.54 -13.31 -2.29
C VAL A 56 -8.39 -12.31 -2.22
N CYS A 57 -8.69 -11.06 -1.91
CA CYS A 57 -7.70 -10.00 -1.71
C CYS A 57 -7.53 -9.73 -0.22
N THR A 58 -6.31 -9.92 0.29
CA THR A 58 -5.96 -9.74 1.71
C THR A 58 -6.09 -8.28 2.12
N HIS A 59 -5.55 -7.36 1.31
CA HIS A 59 -5.56 -5.93 1.60
C HIS A 59 -5.26 -5.06 0.35
N ALA A 60 -5.39 -3.74 0.50
CA ALA A 60 -5.34 -2.77 -0.60
C ALA A 60 -3.93 -2.21 -0.91
N HIS A 61 -2.85 -2.97 -0.68
CA HIS A 61 -1.52 -2.62 -1.20
C HIS A 61 -1.31 -3.17 -2.61
N ILE A 62 -0.56 -2.43 -3.43
CA ILE A 62 -0.52 -2.66 -4.88
C ILE A 62 0.21 -3.97 -5.24
N ASP A 63 1.11 -4.42 -4.40
CA ASP A 63 1.83 -5.68 -4.47
C ASP A 63 1.02 -6.89 -3.98
N HIS A 64 -0.23 -6.66 -3.54
CA HIS A 64 -1.25 -7.69 -3.27
C HIS A 64 -2.48 -7.59 -4.19
N CYS A 65 -2.84 -6.39 -4.65
CA CYS A 65 -4.07 -6.18 -5.41
C CYS A 65 -3.86 -5.61 -6.81
N GLY A 66 -2.67 -5.13 -7.14
CA GLY A 66 -2.47 -4.27 -8.30
C GLY A 66 -2.64 -4.95 -9.66
N ARG A 67 -2.48 -6.28 -9.77
CA ARG A 67 -2.81 -7.05 -10.99
C ARG A 67 -4.29 -7.45 -11.06
N LEU A 68 -5.11 -7.23 -10.03
CA LEU A 68 -6.55 -7.50 -10.11
C LEU A 68 -7.20 -6.77 -11.30
N GLY A 69 -6.70 -5.58 -11.66
CA GLY A 69 -7.13 -4.83 -12.85
C GLY A 69 -7.00 -5.60 -14.18
N MET A 70 -6.16 -6.65 -14.23
CA MET A 70 -5.99 -7.51 -15.42
C MET A 70 -7.07 -8.59 -15.53
N LEU A 71 -7.74 -8.95 -14.43
CA LEU A 71 -8.70 -10.06 -14.39
C LEU A 71 -9.74 -10.03 -15.53
N PRO A 72 -10.35 -8.88 -15.88
CA PRO A 72 -11.35 -8.85 -16.95
C PRO A 72 -10.78 -9.12 -18.35
N ARG A 73 -9.49 -8.83 -18.56
CA ARG A 73 -8.77 -9.14 -19.81
C ARG A 73 -8.31 -10.60 -19.85
N LEU A 74 -8.03 -11.17 -18.68
CA LEU A 74 -7.67 -12.58 -18.52
C LEU A 74 -8.90 -13.51 -18.56
N GLY A 75 -10.11 -12.95 -18.70
CA GLY A 75 -11.35 -13.71 -18.83
C GLY A 75 -11.97 -14.14 -17.50
N PHE A 76 -11.55 -13.56 -16.38
CA PHE A 76 -12.21 -13.77 -15.09
C PHE A 76 -13.26 -12.69 -14.82
N GLU A 77 -14.50 -13.11 -14.61
CA GLU A 77 -15.63 -12.24 -14.25
C GLU A 77 -16.31 -12.68 -12.95
N GLY A 78 -15.69 -13.58 -12.19
CA GLY A 78 -16.19 -14.05 -10.91
C GLY A 78 -15.98 -13.08 -9.75
N PRO A 79 -16.39 -13.46 -8.53
CA PRO A 79 -16.31 -12.62 -7.34
C PRO A 79 -14.87 -12.43 -6.84
N VAL A 80 -14.60 -11.23 -6.33
CA VAL A 80 -13.36 -10.86 -5.63
C VAL A 80 -13.71 -10.52 -4.18
N PHE A 81 -13.43 -11.44 -3.26
CA PHE A 81 -13.74 -11.30 -1.84
C PHE A 81 -12.63 -10.53 -1.11
N CYS A 82 -13.04 -9.62 -0.24
CA CYS A 82 -12.15 -8.90 0.67
C CYS A 82 -12.96 -8.31 1.83
N THR A 83 -12.32 -7.64 2.78
CA THR A 83 -13.04 -6.90 3.82
C THR A 83 -13.78 -5.70 3.25
N GLU A 84 -14.81 -5.22 3.95
CA GLU A 84 -15.57 -4.02 3.53
C GLU A 84 -14.68 -2.76 3.35
N PRO A 85 -13.72 -2.44 4.23
CA PRO A 85 -12.82 -1.32 3.99
C PRO A 85 -11.92 -1.54 2.77
N THR A 86 -11.39 -2.76 2.57
CA THR A 86 -10.59 -3.09 1.38
C THR A 86 -11.42 -2.95 0.10
N ALA A 87 -12.67 -3.41 0.09
CA ALA A 87 -13.60 -3.24 -1.04
C ALA A 87 -13.87 -1.76 -1.37
N THR A 88 -13.82 -0.88 -0.36
CA THR A 88 -13.98 0.58 -0.54
C THR A 88 -12.73 1.22 -1.17
N LEU A 89 -11.53 0.76 -0.78
CA LEU A 89 -10.26 1.30 -1.28
C LEU A 89 -9.88 0.78 -2.66
N LEU A 90 -10.12 -0.50 -2.95
CA LEU A 90 -9.66 -1.17 -4.17
C LEU A 90 -10.02 -0.44 -5.47
N PRO A 91 -11.26 0.06 -5.68
CA PRO A 91 -11.60 0.81 -6.89
C PRO A 91 -10.71 2.03 -7.09
N MET A 92 -10.37 2.73 -6.01
CA MET A 92 -9.50 3.90 -6.08
C MET A 92 -8.05 3.51 -6.36
N VAL A 93 -7.55 2.45 -5.72
CA VAL A 93 -6.18 1.95 -5.89
C VAL A 93 -5.96 1.51 -7.33
N LEU A 94 -6.87 0.71 -7.87
CA LEU A 94 -6.79 0.22 -9.25
C LEU A 94 -6.91 1.35 -10.27
N ARG A 95 -7.81 2.33 -10.07
CA ARG A 95 -7.90 3.50 -10.95
C ARG A 95 -6.62 4.35 -10.91
N SER A 96 -6.05 4.54 -9.71
CA SER A 96 -4.79 5.28 -9.56
C SER A 96 -3.64 4.58 -10.25
N SER A 97 -3.53 3.26 -10.10
CA SER A 97 -2.55 2.41 -10.79
C SER A 97 -2.68 2.51 -12.32
N ALA A 98 -3.90 2.38 -12.86
CA ALA A 98 -4.12 2.52 -14.31
C ALA A 98 -3.71 3.91 -14.83
N ASN A 99 -3.99 4.97 -14.07
CA ASN A 99 -3.58 6.34 -14.44
C ASN A 99 -2.05 6.50 -14.38
N LEU A 100 -1.39 5.95 -13.36
CA LEU A 100 0.07 5.97 -13.24
C LEU A 100 0.76 5.20 -14.37
N GLN A 101 0.22 4.04 -14.77
CA GLN A 101 0.74 3.30 -15.93
C GLN A 101 0.64 4.14 -17.22
N LYS A 102 -0.47 4.86 -17.43
CA LYS A 102 -0.62 5.78 -18.57
C LYS A 102 0.40 6.92 -18.52
N MET A 103 0.55 7.56 -17.36
CA MET A 103 1.51 8.66 -17.18
C MET A 103 2.95 8.20 -17.40
N ARG A 104 3.35 7.03 -16.88
CA ARG A 104 4.70 6.48 -17.11
C ARG A 104 4.99 6.24 -18.59
N VAL A 105 4.01 5.80 -19.38
CA VAL A 105 4.17 5.64 -20.84
C VAL A 105 4.38 7.00 -21.51
N GLU A 106 3.62 8.02 -21.12
CA GLU A 106 3.76 9.38 -21.63
C GLU A 106 5.15 9.95 -21.27
N GLU A 107 5.52 9.90 -19.99
CA GLU A 107 6.82 10.36 -19.47
C GLU A 107 7.99 9.65 -20.16
N PHE A 108 7.90 8.33 -20.34
CA PHE A 108 8.92 7.56 -21.02
C PHE A 108 9.08 7.95 -22.50
N ARG A 109 7.97 8.13 -23.23
CA ARG A 109 7.99 8.54 -24.64
C ARG A 109 8.48 9.98 -24.84
N GLU A 110 8.24 10.83 -23.84
CA GLU A 110 8.71 12.22 -23.82
C GLU A 110 10.14 12.36 -23.28
N GLY A 111 10.74 11.29 -22.73
CA GLY A 111 12.06 11.34 -22.09
C GLY A 111 12.07 12.17 -20.80
N THR A 112 10.93 12.25 -20.11
CA THR A 112 10.74 13.01 -18.86
C THR A 112 10.50 12.10 -17.64
N GLY A 113 10.61 10.79 -17.84
CA GLY A 113 10.54 9.81 -16.75
C GLY A 113 11.70 9.98 -15.75
N PRO A 114 11.55 9.46 -14.52
CA PRO A 114 12.64 9.48 -13.55
C PRO A 114 13.76 8.54 -14.01
N ASP A 115 14.76 9.08 -14.70
CA ASP A 115 15.98 8.40 -15.17
C ASP A 115 16.97 8.02 -14.06
N ALA A 116 16.52 7.96 -12.80
CA ALA A 116 17.39 7.68 -11.68
C ALA A 116 17.72 6.19 -11.60
N VAL A 117 18.67 5.74 -12.43
CA VAL A 117 19.38 4.48 -12.21
C VAL A 117 20.58 4.78 -11.31
N VAL A 118 20.58 4.24 -10.09
CA VAL A 118 21.80 4.20 -9.28
C VAL A 118 22.73 3.19 -9.94
N LEU A 119 23.66 3.69 -10.73
CA LEU A 119 24.72 2.89 -11.34
C LEU A 119 25.95 2.99 -10.43
N ASP A 120 26.20 1.92 -9.67
CA ASP A 120 27.46 1.74 -8.94
C ASP A 120 28.16 0.47 -9.46
N PRO A 121 29.29 0.59 -10.19
CA PRO A 121 29.99 1.83 -10.55
C PRO A 121 29.26 2.65 -11.63
N PRO A 122 29.58 3.95 -11.78
CA PRO A 122 29.01 4.80 -12.82
C PRO A 122 29.25 4.21 -14.22
N PRO A 123 28.30 4.35 -15.15
CA PRO A 123 28.41 3.77 -16.48
C PRO A 123 29.60 4.40 -17.22
N ASP A 124 30.33 3.58 -17.97
CA ASP A 124 31.37 4.05 -18.87
C ASP A 124 30.75 5.00 -19.91
N PRO A 125 31.16 6.29 -19.98
CA PRO A 125 30.59 7.25 -20.91
C PRO A 125 30.82 6.91 -22.40
N SER A 126 31.61 5.87 -22.70
CA SER A 126 31.81 5.35 -24.06
C SER A 126 30.78 4.30 -24.49
N LEU A 127 29.96 3.78 -23.56
CA LEU A 127 28.88 2.85 -23.88
C LEU A 127 27.70 3.63 -24.47
N LYS A 128 27.44 3.42 -25.77
CA LYS A 128 26.16 3.80 -26.37
C LYS A 128 25.08 2.89 -25.78
N VAL A 129 24.16 3.47 -25.02
CA VAL A 129 22.93 2.80 -24.60
C VAL A 129 22.18 2.43 -25.88
N ASP A 130 21.84 1.16 -26.06
CA ASP A 130 21.03 0.70 -27.21
C ASP A 130 19.61 1.29 -27.03
N ASP A 131 19.26 2.26 -27.89
CA ASP A 131 18.05 3.10 -27.86
C ASP A 131 16.72 2.35 -28.14
N ARG A 132 16.62 1.09 -27.71
CA ARG A 132 15.38 0.32 -27.80
C ARG A 132 14.90 -0.08 -26.42
N HIS A 133 14.49 0.93 -25.66
CA HIS A 133 13.68 0.68 -24.49
C HIS A 133 12.24 0.38 -24.94
N GLU A 134 11.72 -0.79 -24.58
CA GLU A 134 10.29 -1.08 -24.74
C GLU A 134 9.48 -0.13 -23.83
N ASP A 135 8.30 0.30 -24.30
CA ASP A 135 7.35 1.05 -23.48
C ASP A 135 7.14 0.36 -22.12
N PRO A 136 6.99 1.12 -21.01
CA PRO A 136 6.65 0.55 -19.72
C PRO A 136 5.31 -0.21 -19.81
N PRO A 137 5.13 -1.28 -19.02
CA PRO A 137 3.98 -2.16 -19.16
C PRO A 137 2.66 -1.46 -18.88
N VAL A 138 1.73 -1.51 -19.86
CA VAL A 138 0.31 -1.17 -19.65
C VAL A 138 -0.47 -2.45 -19.42
N LEU A 139 -0.73 -2.74 -18.16
CA LEU A 139 -1.36 -3.99 -17.72
C LEU A 139 -2.88 -3.94 -17.92
N TYR A 140 -3.48 -2.80 -17.60
CA TYR A 140 -4.92 -2.59 -17.72
C TYR A 140 -5.26 -1.10 -17.80
N ALA A 141 -6.46 -0.81 -18.32
CA ALA A 141 -6.98 0.54 -18.40
C ALA A 141 -7.94 0.84 -17.25
N ARG A 142 -8.29 2.12 -17.08
CA ARG A 142 -9.28 2.55 -16.08
C ARG A 142 -10.62 1.80 -16.19
N GLY A 143 -11.08 1.52 -17.40
CA GLY A 143 -12.31 0.76 -17.62
C GLY A 143 -12.25 -0.68 -17.09
N ASP A 144 -11.07 -1.31 -17.11
CA ASP A 144 -10.87 -2.64 -16.54
C ASP A 144 -10.94 -2.59 -15.00
N ALA A 145 -10.32 -1.58 -14.37
CA ALA A 145 -10.43 -1.34 -12.93
C ALA A 145 -11.88 -1.15 -12.47
N GLU A 146 -12.69 -0.46 -13.27
CA GLU A 146 -14.12 -0.29 -13.03
C GLU A 146 -14.90 -1.60 -13.17
N ARG A 147 -14.53 -2.48 -14.11
CA ARG A 147 -15.12 -3.83 -14.23
C ARG A 147 -14.84 -4.68 -12.99
N VAL A 148 -13.59 -4.70 -12.51
CA VAL A 148 -13.23 -5.43 -11.27
C VAL A 148 -14.05 -4.92 -10.08
N SER A 149 -14.25 -3.62 -9.99
CA SER A 149 -14.99 -2.98 -8.90
C SER A 149 -16.44 -3.50 -8.77
N ARG A 150 -17.06 -3.94 -9.86
CA ARG A 150 -18.43 -4.50 -9.87
C ARG A 150 -18.51 -5.91 -9.28
N ASN A 151 -17.38 -6.60 -9.22
CA ASN A 151 -17.28 -7.97 -8.73
C ASN A 151 -16.73 -8.05 -7.31
N LEU A 152 -16.45 -6.90 -6.67
CA LEU A 152 -15.99 -6.86 -5.29
C LEU A 152 -17.10 -7.29 -4.35
N VAL A 153 -16.77 -8.22 -3.45
CA VAL A 153 -17.66 -8.70 -2.39
C VAL A 153 -16.99 -8.39 -1.06
N GLY A 154 -17.43 -7.31 -0.43
CA GLY A 154 -17.05 -6.95 0.94
C GLY A 154 -17.65 -7.93 1.94
N VAL A 155 -16.83 -8.50 2.82
CA VAL A 155 -17.26 -9.42 3.86
C VAL A 155 -16.80 -8.94 5.25
N PRO A 156 -17.60 -9.14 6.30
CA PRO A 156 -17.20 -8.82 7.66
C PRO A 156 -16.11 -9.79 8.15
N TYR A 157 -15.28 -9.30 9.07
CA TYR A 157 -14.34 -10.14 9.80
C TYR A 157 -15.06 -11.23 10.60
N ARG A 158 -14.36 -12.36 10.81
CA ARG A 158 -14.76 -13.48 11.68
C ARG A 158 -16.06 -14.19 11.28
N VAL A 159 -16.54 -13.98 10.06
CA VAL A 159 -17.70 -14.66 9.49
C VAL A 159 -17.26 -15.66 8.42
N TRP A 160 -17.75 -16.91 8.54
CA TRP A 160 -17.56 -17.91 7.50
C TRP A 160 -18.39 -17.61 6.25
N ARG A 161 -17.76 -17.68 5.08
CA ARG A 161 -18.39 -17.53 3.77
C ARG A 161 -17.93 -18.63 2.84
N GLU A 162 -18.86 -19.33 2.20
CA GLU A 162 -18.53 -20.26 1.13
C GLU A 162 -18.15 -19.45 -0.12
N ILE A 163 -16.94 -19.69 -0.64
CA ILE A 163 -16.38 -18.92 -1.76
C ILE A 163 -16.22 -19.77 -3.02
N ALA A 164 -16.18 -21.08 -2.87
CA ALA A 164 -16.22 -22.07 -3.94
C ALA A 164 -16.70 -23.42 -3.36
N SER A 165 -17.05 -24.36 -4.23
CA SER A 165 -17.50 -25.70 -3.79
C SER A 165 -16.44 -26.36 -2.90
N GLY A 166 -16.82 -26.65 -1.65
CA GLY A 166 -15.94 -27.28 -0.67
C GLY A 166 -14.86 -26.36 -0.09
N ILE A 167 -14.91 -25.05 -0.35
CA ILE A 167 -13.98 -24.05 0.20
C ILE A 167 -14.78 -22.91 0.84
N ARG A 168 -14.60 -22.75 2.15
CA ARG A 168 -15.09 -21.58 2.88
C ARG A 168 -13.94 -20.75 3.44
N MET A 169 -14.19 -19.46 3.59
CA MET A 169 -13.24 -18.45 4.03
C MET A 169 -13.76 -17.74 5.27
N ARG A 170 -12.85 -17.35 6.16
CA ARG A 170 -13.07 -16.41 7.24
C ARG A 170 -11.91 -15.44 7.31
N LEU A 171 -12.20 -14.15 7.40
CA LEU A 171 -11.19 -13.09 7.47
C LEU A 171 -10.90 -12.72 8.93
N HIS A 172 -9.63 -12.55 9.26
CA HIS A 172 -9.17 -12.05 10.57
C HIS A 172 -8.40 -10.76 10.37
N ASP A 173 -8.59 -9.80 11.27
CA ASP A 173 -7.89 -8.52 11.19
C ASP A 173 -6.38 -8.73 11.35
N ALA A 174 -5.61 -8.37 10.31
CA ALA A 174 -4.16 -8.44 10.30
C ALA A 174 -3.50 -7.18 10.88
N SER A 175 -4.27 -6.10 11.09
CA SER A 175 -3.80 -4.82 11.64
C SER A 175 -2.62 -4.17 10.89
N HIS A 176 -2.43 -4.51 9.60
CA HIS A 176 -1.38 -3.94 8.76
C HIS A 176 -1.78 -2.58 8.18
N ILE A 177 -2.96 -2.55 7.56
CA ILE A 177 -3.64 -1.35 7.09
C ILE A 177 -5.14 -1.45 7.36
N ILE A 178 -5.88 -0.36 7.19
CA ILE A 178 -7.34 -0.40 7.39
C ILE A 178 -7.97 -1.45 6.45
N GLY A 179 -8.65 -2.44 7.02
CA GLY A 179 -9.25 -3.54 6.28
C GLY A 179 -8.30 -4.69 5.90
N SER A 180 -7.03 -4.68 6.33
CA SER A 180 -6.13 -5.81 6.04
C SER A 180 -6.55 -7.09 6.75
N ALA A 181 -6.51 -8.22 6.03
CA ALA A 181 -6.95 -9.48 6.57
C ALA A 181 -5.96 -10.63 6.36
N SER A 182 -5.80 -11.44 7.41
CA SER A 182 -5.38 -12.82 7.27
C SER A 182 -6.58 -13.67 6.84
N VAL A 183 -6.35 -14.57 5.89
CA VAL A 183 -7.37 -15.40 5.26
C VAL A 183 -7.29 -16.81 5.83
N GLU A 184 -8.30 -17.22 6.60
CA GLU A 184 -8.49 -18.59 7.04
C GLU A 184 -9.38 -19.32 6.03
N LEU A 185 -8.85 -20.36 5.40
CA LEU A 185 -9.58 -21.26 4.53
C LEU A 185 -9.84 -22.58 5.24
N GLU A 186 -11.05 -23.10 5.09
CA GLU A 186 -11.37 -24.48 5.41
C GLU A 186 -11.76 -25.21 4.12
N ILE A 187 -10.96 -26.20 3.76
CA ILE A 187 -10.99 -26.88 2.46
C ILE A 187 -11.41 -28.34 2.70
N ALA A 188 -12.44 -28.79 2.00
CA ALA A 188 -12.87 -30.19 2.05
C ALA A 188 -11.82 -31.12 1.43
N HIS A 189 -11.47 -32.19 2.16
CA HIS A 189 -10.54 -33.23 1.72
C HIS A 189 -11.06 -34.62 2.14
N GLY A 190 -11.78 -35.28 1.24
CA GLY A 190 -12.49 -36.53 1.54
C GLY A 190 -13.53 -36.33 2.65
N ALA A 191 -13.44 -37.13 3.72
CA ALA A 191 -14.29 -37.00 4.92
C ALA A 191 -13.80 -35.95 5.92
N SER A 192 -12.63 -35.33 5.68
CA SER A 192 -11.98 -34.37 6.58
C SER A 192 -11.97 -32.96 6.00
N ARG A 193 -11.51 -31.99 6.81
CA ARG A 193 -11.27 -30.62 6.36
C ARG A 193 -9.88 -30.18 6.77
N ILE A 194 -9.17 -29.55 5.85
CA ILE A 194 -7.85 -28.97 6.07
C ILE A 194 -8.02 -27.46 6.27
N ARG A 195 -7.39 -26.91 7.30
CA ARG A 195 -7.34 -25.48 7.58
C ARG A 195 -6.02 -24.88 7.11
N VAL A 196 -6.13 -23.88 6.25
CA VAL A 196 -4.98 -23.13 5.74
C VAL A 196 -5.16 -21.67 6.10
N VAL A 197 -4.14 -21.05 6.69
CA VAL A 197 -4.12 -19.62 6.99
C VAL A 197 -3.08 -18.93 6.12
N PHE A 198 -3.52 -17.94 5.35
CA PHE A 198 -2.63 -16.99 4.70
C PHE A 198 -2.58 -15.74 5.56
N SER A 199 -1.40 -15.31 5.97
CA SER A 199 -1.28 -14.12 6.82
C SER A 199 -1.70 -12.84 6.11
N GLY A 200 -1.46 -12.75 4.81
CA GLY A 200 -1.28 -11.45 4.15
C GLY A 200 -0.07 -10.75 4.78
N ASP A 201 -0.07 -9.42 4.78
CA ASP A 201 0.88 -8.65 5.57
C ASP A 201 0.37 -8.45 6.99
N ILE A 202 1.26 -8.59 7.97
CA ILE A 202 0.91 -8.52 9.38
C ILE A 202 1.38 -7.19 9.96
N GLY A 203 0.45 -6.48 10.60
CA GLY A 203 0.76 -5.25 11.32
C GLY A 203 1.75 -5.43 12.46
N PRO A 204 2.48 -4.36 12.84
CA PRO A 204 3.47 -4.43 13.90
C PRO A 204 2.83 -4.81 15.25
N SER A 205 3.62 -5.37 16.16
CA SER A 205 3.18 -5.69 17.53
C SER A 205 3.07 -4.47 18.47
N GLY A 206 3.52 -3.28 18.04
CA GLY A 206 3.49 -2.05 18.83
C GLY A 206 2.19 -1.27 18.69
N GLU A 207 2.05 -0.20 19.48
CA GLU A 207 0.91 0.72 19.35
C GLU A 207 0.97 1.46 18.01
N THR A 208 -0.16 1.48 17.32
CA THR A 208 -0.37 2.22 16.07
C THR A 208 -1.74 2.91 16.11
N TYR A 209 -2.19 3.46 14.98
CA TYR A 209 -3.56 3.95 14.85
C TYR A 209 -4.61 2.81 14.78
N LEU A 210 -4.20 1.57 14.46
CA LEU A 210 -5.07 0.40 14.38
C LEU A 210 -5.12 -0.36 15.70
N ALA A 211 -6.23 -1.06 15.93
CA ALA A 211 -6.37 -1.97 17.07
C ALA A 211 -5.34 -3.10 16.97
N ALA A 212 -4.83 -3.56 18.12
CA ALA A 212 -3.92 -4.70 18.14
C ALA A 212 -4.58 -5.93 17.49
N ARG A 213 -3.80 -6.64 16.66
CA ARG A 213 -4.27 -7.86 16.01
C ARG A 213 -4.59 -8.94 17.04
N GLY A 214 -5.56 -9.79 16.70
CA GLY A 214 -5.88 -10.98 17.49
C GLY A 214 -4.83 -12.08 17.33
N HIS A 215 -5.02 -13.17 18.07
CA HIS A 215 -4.26 -14.41 17.83
C HIS A 215 -4.73 -15.06 16.52
N ALA A 216 -3.77 -15.65 15.80
CA ALA A 216 -4.08 -16.47 14.64
C ALA A 216 -4.93 -17.69 15.05
N PRO A 217 -5.88 -18.13 14.22
CA PRO A 217 -6.61 -19.38 14.47
C PRO A 217 -5.69 -20.58 14.33
N GLU A 218 -6.10 -21.72 14.89
CA GLU A 218 -5.44 -23.01 14.67
C GLU A 218 -5.57 -23.43 13.20
N ALA A 219 -4.46 -23.86 12.60
CA ALA A 219 -4.37 -24.25 11.20
C ALA A 219 -3.40 -25.42 11.01
N ASP A 220 -3.70 -26.26 10.03
CA ASP A 220 -2.80 -27.35 9.61
C ASP A 220 -1.63 -26.79 8.79
N VAL A 221 -1.88 -25.71 8.04
CA VAL A 221 -0.88 -25.03 7.20
C VAL A 221 -0.97 -23.52 7.40
N VAL A 222 0.17 -22.88 7.62
CA VAL A 222 0.29 -21.42 7.68
C VAL A 222 1.23 -20.95 6.57
N VAL A 223 0.73 -20.07 5.72
CA VAL A 223 1.51 -19.32 4.72
C VAL A 223 1.68 -17.92 5.28
N MET A 224 2.90 -17.60 5.73
CA MET A 224 3.21 -16.35 6.42
C MET A 224 4.16 -15.49 5.60
N GLU A 225 3.92 -14.19 5.59
CA GLU A 225 4.90 -13.21 5.12
C GLU A 225 6.22 -13.29 5.91
N SER A 226 7.30 -12.75 5.36
CA SER A 226 8.61 -12.79 6.01
C SER A 226 9.40 -11.49 5.85
N THR A 227 8.70 -10.37 5.62
CA THR A 227 9.30 -9.05 5.33
C THR A 227 10.29 -8.62 6.41
N THR A 228 10.00 -8.98 7.66
CA THR A 228 10.85 -8.70 8.82
C THR A 228 11.46 -9.94 9.45
N GLY A 229 11.43 -11.09 8.76
CA GLY A 229 11.84 -12.39 9.31
C GLY A 229 13.31 -12.49 9.71
N SER A 230 14.17 -11.61 9.19
CA SER A 230 15.58 -11.50 9.58
C SER A 230 15.83 -10.60 10.79
N ARG A 231 14.82 -9.86 11.29
CA ARG A 231 14.99 -8.95 12.43
C ARG A 231 15.15 -9.74 13.73
N PRO A 232 16.18 -9.44 14.55
CA PRO A 232 16.33 -10.08 15.85
C PRO A 232 15.12 -9.84 16.76
N ILE A 233 14.72 -10.89 17.50
CA ILE A 233 13.69 -10.80 18.53
C ILE A 233 14.14 -9.77 19.58
N GLY A 234 13.24 -8.85 19.94
CA GLY A 234 13.52 -7.79 20.91
C GLY A 234 14.12 -6.50 20.33
N THR A 235 14.29 -6.42 19.00
CA THR A 235 14.59 -5.15 18.33
C THR A 235 13.40 -4.21 18.51
N HIS A 236 13.57 -3.14 19.27
CA HIS A 236 12.52 -2.15 19.50
C HIS A 236 12.37 -1.29 18.25
N ALA A 237 11.13 -0.99 17.88
CA ALA A 237 10.88 0.00 16.83
C ALA A 237 11.45 1.37 17.28
N PRO A 238 11.98 2.19 16.36
CA PRO A 238 12.37 3.56 16.67
C PRO A 238 11.21 4.33 17.30
N ASP A 239 11.51 5.18 18.28
CA ASP A 239 10.53 6.11 18.82
C ASP A 239 10.14 7.13 17.73
N THR A 240 8.96 6.90 17.17
CA THR A 240 8.41 7.70 16.08
C THR A 240 8.08 9.11 16.56
N ASP A 241 7.62 9.29 17.81
CA ASP A 241 7.32 10.61 18.35
C ASP A 241 8.61 11.41 18.57
N ALA A 242 9.66 10.78 19.10
CA ALA A 242 10.97 11.42 19.24
C ALA A 242 11.52 11.87 17.89
N SER A 243 11.44 11.00 16.88
CA SER A 243 11.89 11.31 15.52
C SER A 243 11.09 12.46 14.89
N LEU A 244 9.77 12.47 15.07
CA LEU A 244 8.92 13.55 14.57
C LEU A 244 9.17 14.87 15.28
N ARG A 245 9.46 14.87 16.60
CA ARG A 245 9.86 16.07 17.33
C ARG A 245 11.15 16.67 16.75
N GLU A 246 12.14 15.85 16.43
CA GLU A 246 13.38 16.32 15.78
C GLU A 246 13.09 16.97 14.41
N VAL A 247 12.23 16.35 13.60
CA VAL A 247 11.83 16.92 12.31
C VAL A 247 11.12 18.26 12.48
N ILE A 248 10.21 18.36 13.45
CA ILE A 248 9.48 19.59 13.79
C ILE A 248 10.45 20.71 14.17
N GLU A 249 11.44 20.43 15.03
CA GLU A 249 12.45 21.43 15.42
C GLU A 249 13.31 21.88 14.22
N HIS A 250 13.72 20.96 13.35
CA HIS A 250 14.48 21.31 12.15
C HIS A 250 13.67 22.20 11.20
N CYS A 251 12.36 21.94 11.03
CA CYS A 251 11.47 22.79 10.25
C CYS A 251 11.34 24.18 10.89
N ARG A 252 11.20 24.25 12.22
CA ARG A 252 11.04 25.51 12.97
C ARG A 252 12.26 26.42 12.87
N HIS A 253 13.44 25.89 13.15
CA HIS A 253 14.67 26.68 13.23
C HIS A 253 15.31 26.96 11.86
N GLY A 254 15.21 25.99 10.94
CA GLY A 254 15.89 26.08 9.64
C GLY A 254 15.07 26.78 8.55
N ARG A 255 13.77 27.02 8.74
CA ARG A 255 12.83 27.34 7.65
C ARG A 255 12.92 26.36 6.47
N ARG A 256 13.28 25.12 6.75
CA ARG A 256 13.44 24.04 5.77
C ARG A 256 12.14 23.26 5.66
N THR A 257 11.89 22.72 4.47
CA THR A 257 10.77 21.81 4.21
C THR A 257 11.22 20.37 4.46
N ALA A 258 10.54 19.65 5.36
CA ALA A 258 10.71 18.21 5.52
C ALA A 258 9.83 17.47 4.50
N ILE A 259 10.44 16.69 3.62
CA ILE A 259 9.72 15.82 2.68
C ILE A 259 9.71 14.41 3.25
N MET A 260 8.51 13.88 3.42
CA MET A 260 8.24 12.53 3.91
C MET A 260 7.60 11.71 2.79
N PRO A 261 8.40 10.96 2.01
CA PRO A 261 7.87 9.94 1.10
C PRO A 261 7.08 8.91 1.90
N THR A 262 5.82 8.69 1.51
CA THR A 262 4.89 7.83 2.25
C THR A 262 4.03 6.97 1.32
N PHE A 263 3.80 5.73 1.73
CA PHE A 263 2.73 4.94 1.14
C PHE A 263 1.38 5.53 1.52
N SER A 264 0.54 5.76 0.51
CA SER A 264 -0.74 6.44 0.69
C SER A 264 -1.70 5.70 1.62
N VAL A 265 -1.60 4.37 1.71
CA VAL A 265 -2.41 3.55 2.63
C VAL A 265 -1.48 2.84 3.60
N GLY A 266 -1.71 3.01 4.90
CA GLY A 266 -0.83 2.55 5.99
C GLY A 266 0.04 3.67 6.55
N ARG A 267 1.24 3.87 5.96
CA ARG A 267 2.27 4.74 6.55
C ARG A 267 1.83 6.20 6.68
N ALA A 268 1.13 6.75 5.70
CA ALA A 268 0.60 8.11 5.80
C ALA A 268 -0.32 8.28 7.02
N GLN A 269 -1.20 7.31 7.29
CA GLN A 269 -2.12 7.35 8.43
C GLN A 269 -1.39 7.23 9.77
N VAL A 270 -0.33 6.41 9.85
CA VAL A 270 0.55 6.35 11.02
C VAL A 270 1.09 7.74 11.34
N LEU A 271 1.74 8.39 10.37
CA LEU A 271 2.38 9.69 10.59
C LEU A 271 1.36 10.79 10.91
N VAL A 272 0.25 10.83 10.18
CA VAL A 272 -0.82 11.81 10.45
C VAL A 272 -1.41 11.61 11.84
N HIS A 273 -1.53 10.36 12.32
CA HIS A 273 -2.00 10.08 13.68
C HIS A 273 -1.06 10.63 14.76
N HIS A 274 0.24 10.33 14.65
CA HIS A 274 1.25 10.84 15.57
C HIS A 274 1.34 12.38 15.52
N LEU A 275 1.33 12.97 14.31
CA LEU A 275 1.31 14.43 14.16
C LEU A 275 0.05 15.05 14.76
N ALA A 276 -1.11 14.39 14.68
CA ALA A 276 -2.32 14.87 15.34
C ALA A 276 -2.16 14.85 16.87
N GLN A 277 -1.49 13.84 17.45
CA GLN A 277 -1.18 13.82 18.89
C GLN A 277 -0.24 14.97 19.27
N LEU A 278 0.86 15.13 18.54
CA LEU A 278 1.85 16.21 18.77
C LEU A 278 1.24 17.60 18.57
N SER A 279 0.32 17.78 17.62
CA SER A 279 -0.43 19.03 17.43
C SER A 279 -1.19 19.43 18.68
N ARG A 280 -1.74 18.46 19.43
CA ARG A 280 -2.52 18.72 20.65
C ARG A 280 -1.63 19.09 21.83
N GLU A 281 -0.34 18.77 21.75
CA GLU A 281 0.68 19.25 22.68
C GLU A 281 1.17 20.66 22.31
N GLY A 282 0.64 21.28 21.24
CA GLY A 282 1.07 22.59 20.74
C GLY A 282 2.36 22.55 19.92
N LEU A 283 2.91 21.37 19.62
CA LEU A 283 4.20 21.26 18.93
C LEU A 283 4.16 21.61 17.45
N LEU A 284 2.99 21.65 16.84
CA LEU A 284 2.80 22.03 15.43
C LEU A 284 2.27 23.45 15.26
N ASP A 285 2.27 24.25 16.32
CA ASP A 285 1.95 25.67 16.23
C ASP A 285 2.88 26.33 15.21
N GLU A 286 2.29 27.03 14.24
CA GLU A 286 2.95 27.70 13.11
C GLU A 286 3.67 26.78 12.09
N ILE A 287 3.62 25.45 12.26
CA ILE A 287 4.25 24.50 11.33
C ILE A 287 3.17 23.81 10.49
N PRO A 288 2.97 24.21 9.23
CA PRO A 288 2.01 23.57 8.36
C PRO A 288 2.45 22.14 8.03
N VAL A 289 1.47 21.24 7.97
CA VAL A 289 1.63 19.86 7.50
C VAL A 289 0.79 19.67 6.25
N TYR A 290 1.39 19.26 5.15
CA TYR A 290 0.71 19.01 3.89
C TYR A 290 0.58 17.51 3.63
N LEU A 291 -0.64 17.03 3.42
CA LEU A 291 -0.90 15.66 2.98
C LEU A 291 -1.22 15.66 1.49
N ASP A 292 -0.22 15.35 0.67
CA ASP A 292 -0.28 15.35 -0.78
C ASP A 292 -0.52 13.94 -1.36
N SER A 293 -1.67 13.40 -0.97
CA SER A 293 -2.17 12.15 -1.54
C SER A 293 -3.68 12.07 -1.36
N PRO A 294 -4.47 12.24 -2.44
CA PRO A 294 -5.92 11.99 -2.40
C PRO A 294 -6.26 10.60 -1.84
N MET A 295 -5.43 9.60 -2.12
CA MET A 295 -5.59 8.26 -1.57
C MET A 295 -5.39 8.23 -0.06
N ALA A 296 -4.37 8.93 0.47
CA ALA A 296 -4.11 8.96 1.89
C ALA A 296 -5.21 9.67 2.69
N ILE A 297 -5.73 10.76 2.13
CA ILE A 297 -6.86 11.49 2.71
C ILE A 297 -8.08 10.57 2.80
N ARG A 298 -8.38 9.84 1.72
CA ARG A 298 -9.50 8.89 1.67
C ARG A 298 -9.35 7.70 2.62
N ALA A 299 -8.14 7.18 2.76
CA ALA A 299 -7.87 6.13 3.74
C ALA A 299 -8.01 6.63 5.19
N ALA A 300 -7.65 7.89 5.48
CA ALA A 300 -7.89 8.50 6.79
C ALA A 300 -9.39 8.69 7.08
N GLU A 301 -10.16 9.19 6.11
CA GLU A 301 -11.63 9.27 6.21
C GLU A 301 -12.25 7.90 6.51
N LEU A 302 -11.79 6.85 5.82
CA LEU A 302 -12.26 5.48 6.02
C LEU A 302 -11.93 4.94 7.42
N CYS A 303 -10.77 5.30 7.99
CA CYS A 303 -10.44 4.93 9.36
C CYS A 303 -11.46 5.47 10.36
N VAL A 304 -11.91 6.73 10.19
CA VAL A 304 -12.93 7.35 11.05
C VAL A 304 -14.30 6.66 10.91
N GLN A 305 -14.62 6.15 9.72
CA GLN A 305 -15.87 5.41 9.46
C GLN A 305 -15.88 4.01 10.10
N HIS A 306 -14.72 3.46 10.44
CA HIS A 306 -14.57 2.14 11.06
C HIS A 306 -13.87 2.23 12.43
N PRO A 307 -14.46 2.92 13.43
CA PRO A 307 -13.81 3.16 14.71
C PRO A 307 -13.50 1.86 15.48
N SER A 308 -14.22 0.77 15.22
CA SER A 308 -13.95 -0.54 15.83
C SER A 308 -12.61 -1.15 15.43
N LEU A 309 -12.00 -0.69 14.33
CA LEU A 309 -10.70 -1.14 13.85
C LEU A 309 -9.54 -0.27 14.38
N LEU A 310 -9.85 0.80 15.13
CA LEU A 310 -8.86 1.74 15.63
C LEU A 310 -8.36 1.40 17.03
N SER A 311 -7.14 1.84 17.32
CA SER A 311 -6.50 1.67 18.62
C SER A 311 -7.32 2.32 19.74
N ALA A 312 -7.03 1.93 20.99
CA ALA A 312 -7.68 2.57 22.14
C ALA A 312 -7.42 4.08 22.17
N THR A 313 -6.20 4.49 21.84
CA THR A 313 -5.78 5.90 21.76
C THR A 313 -6.55 6.66 20.68
N ALA A 314 -6.62 6.13 19.46
CA ALA A 314 -7.39 6.76 18.39
C ALA A 314 -8.89 6.84 18.71
N ARG A 315 -9.48 5.79 19.29
CA ARG A 315 -10.89 5.80 19.75
C ARG A 315 -11.13 6.79 20.89
N ALA A 316 -10.19 6.95 21.81
CA ALA A 316 -10.30 7.92 22.90
C ALA A 316 -10.32 9.36 22.37
N MET A 317 -9.56 9.66 21.31
CA MET A 317 -9.62 10.96 20.63
C MET A 317 -11.00 11.22 20.03
N ILE A 318 -11.57 10.24 19.32
CA ILE A 318 -12.92 10.32 18.77
C ILE A 318 -13.95 10.56 19.90
N GLY A 319 -13.84 9.83 21.01
CA GLY A 319 -14.72 9.98 22.17
C GLY A 319 -14.66 11.36 22.83
N ARG A 320 -13.58 12.12 22.64
CA ARG A 320 -13.41 13.51 23.09
C ARG A 320 -13.87 14.55 22.05
N GLY A 321 -14.47 14.11 20.94
CA GLY A 321 -14.91 15.00 19.86
C GLY A 321 -13.78 15.42 18.91
N HIS A 322 -12.67 14.68 18.90
CA HIS A 322 -11.50 15.01 18.10
C HIS A 322 -11.18 13.93 17.05
N SER A 323 -10.80 14.34 15.85
CA SER A 323 -10.38 13.39 14.81
C SER A 323 -8.95 12.86 15.08
N PRO A 324 -8.71 11.54 15.00
CA PRO A 324 -7.38 10.97 15.12
C PRO A 324 -6.49 11.25 13.91
N PHE A 325 -7.04 11.80 12.83
CA PHE A 325 -6.31 12.07 11.57
C PHE A 325 -6.47 13.51 11.07
N GLU A 326 -7.00 14.42 11.89
CA GLU A 326 -7.10 15.84 11.54
C GLU A 326 -6.64 16.72 12.71
N PHE A 327 -6.10 17.88 12.34
CA PHE A 327 -5.62 18.93 13.24
C PHE A 327 -5.49 20.24 12.44
N ASP A 328 -5.47 21.39 13.12
CA ASP A 328 -5.65 22.70 12.47
C ASP A 328 -4.56 23.05 11.44
N SER A 329 -3.32 22.60 11.67
CA SER A 329 -2.21 22.82 10.75
C SER A 329 -2.11 21.77 9.62
N LEU A 330 -3.05 20.82 9.54
CA LEU A 330 -3.10 19.84 8.45
C LEU A 330 -3.79 20.42 7.21
N HIS A 331 -3.12 20.31 6.07
CA HIS A 331 -3.59 20.79 4.77
C HIS A 331 -3.63 19.65 3.75
N CYS A 332 -4.82 19.16 3.45
CA CYS A 332 -5.06 18.09 2.48
C CYS A 332 -5.03 18.61 1.04
N LEU A 333 -4.13 18.07 0.20
CA LEU A 333 -4.00 18.47 -1.20
C LEU A 333 -4.69 17.46 -2.12
N TRP A 334 -5.72 17.93 -2.82
CA TRP A 334 -6.56 17.08 -3.68
C TRP A 334 -6.20 17.13 -5.17
N SER A 335 -5.36 18.07 -5.59
CA SER A 335 -5.08 18.30 -7.01
C SER A 335 -3.60 18.60 -7.25
N ARG A 336 -3.11 18.21 -8.43
CA ARG A 336 -1.77 18.54 -8.92
C ARG A 336 -1.48 20.04 -8.85
N LYS A 337 -2.49 20.88 -9.13
CA LYS A 337 -2.36 22.34 -9.03
C LYS A 337 -2.02 22.80 -7.60
N HIS A 338 -2.65 22.21 -6.58
CA HIS A 338 -2.35 22.53 -5.19
C HIS A 338 -0.98 21.97 -4.77
N SER A 339 -0.68 20.74 -5.17
CA SER A 339 0.63 20.09 -4.97
C SER A 339 1.79 20.97 -5.48
N LEU A 340 1.77 21.38 -6.75
CA LEU A 340 2.82 22.20 -7.36
C LEU A 340 2.99 23.58 -6.70
N LYS A 341 1.90 24.17 -6.20
CA LYS A 341 1.97 25.42 -5.45
C LYS A 341 2.75 25.27 -4.14
N ILE A 342 2.63 24.12 -3.48
CA ILE A 342 3.36 23.83 -2.25
C ILE A 342 4.82 23.44 -2.55
N ALA A 343 5.07 22.68 -3.63
CA ALA A 343 6.42 22.26 -4.01
C ALA A 343 7.38 23.45 -4.18
N GLY A 344 6.92 24.57 -4.75
CA GLY A 344 7.74 25.78 -4.93
C GLY A 344 7.86 26.68 -3.68
N ARG A 345 7.20 26.34 -2.56
CA ARG A 345 7.16 27.20 -1.37
C ARG A 345 8.37 26.96 -0.47
N GLU A 346 9.09 28.03 -0.15
CA GLU A 346 10.15 28.00 0.86
C GLU A 346 9.56 27.90 2.28
N GLY A 347 10.14 27.04 3.12
CA GLY A 347 9.68 26.82 4.49
C GLY A 347 8.24 26.33 4.57
N ALA A 348 7.89 25.31 3.76
CA ALA A 348 6.55 24.73 3.74
C ALA A 348 6.27 23.82 4.95
N GLY A 349 7.13 23.76 5.96
CA GLY A 349 6.96 22.88 7.11
C GLY A 349 7.15 21.42 6.70
N ILE A 350 6.12 20.59 6.88
CA ILE A 350 6.19 19.15 6.62
C ILE A 350 5.31 18.78 5.43
N VAL A 351 5.82 17.98 4.49
CA VAL A 351 5.08 17.48 3.32
C VAL A 351 5.11 15.97 3.30
N LEU A 352 3.95 15.33 3.47
CA LEU A 352 3.74 13.89 3.30
C LEU A 352 3.22 13.66 1.88
N ALA A 353 4.01 13.01 1.04
CA ALA A 353 3.65 12.79 -0.36
C ALA A 353 3.93 11.35 -0.80
N GLY A 354 3.11 10.83 -1.70
CA GLY A 354 3.36 9.56 -2.37
C GLY A 354 4.19 9.72 -3.66
N SER A 355 4.88 8.68 -4.14
CA SER A 355 4.96 7.33 -3.58
C SER A 355 6.00 7.17 -2.45
N GLY A 356 5.86 6.11 -1.64
CA GLY A 356 6.81 5.80 -0.57
C GLY A 356 8.23 5.43 -1.06
N PHE A 357 8.35 4.97 -2.30
CA PHE A 357 9.63 4.59 -2.92
C PHE A 357 10.28 5.71 -3.74
N CYS A 358 9.64 6.88 -3.84
CA CYS A 358 10.12 7.99 -4.68
C CYS A 358 10.29 7.60 -6.16
N ASP A 359 9.47 6.69 -6.67
CA ASP A 359 9.51 6.18 -8.06
C ASP A 359 8.46 6.84 -8.96
N ALA A 360 7.46 7.50 -8.38
CA ALA A 360 6.38 8.16 -9.09
C ALA A 360 5.59 9.10 -8.18
N GLY A 361 4.75 9.94 -8.79
CA GLY A 361 3.76 10.74 -8.09
C GLY A 361 4.28 12.07 -7.55
N PRO A 362 3.47 12.78 -6.72
CA PRO A 362 3.76 14.14 -6.30
C PRO A 362 5.06 14.30 -5.52
N VAL A 363 5.55 13.26 -4.85
CA VAL A 363 6.81 13.30 -4.09
C VAL A 363 8.00 13.73 -4.96
N LEU A 364 8.01 13.35 -6.25
CA LEU A 364 9.09 13.71 -7.17
C LEU A 364 9.22 15.23 -7.33
N HIS A 365 8.09 15.93 -7.47
CA HIS A 365 8.08 17.39 -7.60
C HIS A 365 8.55 18.08 -6.31
N HIS A 366 8.18 17.55 -5.15
CA HIS A 366 8.65 18.10 -3.87
C HIS A 366 10.16 17.88 -3.71
N LEU A 367 10.65 16.69 -4.02
CA LEU A 367 12.08 16.34 -3.94
C LEU A 367 12.92 17.23 -4.87
N GLU A 368 12.52 17.35 -6.13
CA GLU A 368 13.19 18.20 -7.11
C GLU A 368 13.29 19.65 -6.62
N ASN A 369 12.19 20.22 -6.13
CA ASN A 369 12.18 21.62 -5.69
C ASN A 369 12.95 21.84 -4.39
N ALA A 370 12.85 20.94 -3.41
CA ALA A 370 13.50 21.16 -2.12
C ALA A 370 15.00 20.84 -2.14
N LEU A 371 15.41 19.77 -2.81
CA LEU A 371 16.80 19.30 -2.78
C LEU A 371 17.70 20.09 -3.72
N CYS A 372 17.22 20.44 -4.92
CA CYS A 372 18.02 21.23 -5.87
C CYS A 372 18.33 22.66 -5.38
N HIS A 373 17.62 23.14 -4.36
CA HIS A 373 17.76 24.49 -3.82
C HIS A 373 18.26 24.54 -2.37
N ASP A 374 18.66 23.40 -1.78
CA ASP A 374 19.03 23.26 -0.36
C ASP A 374 17.96 23.81 0.62
N ARG A 375 16.68 23.72 0.22
CA ARG A 375 15.53 24.28 0.95
C ARG A 375 14.84 23.26 1.86
N GLY A 376 15.31 22.02 1.88
CA GLY A 376 14.64 20.94 2.60
C GLY A 376 15.53 19.75 2.87
N PHE A 377 14.94 18.74 3.49
CA PHE A 377 15.56 17.45 3.78
C PHE A 377 14.52 16.34 3.64
N VAL A 378 14.98 15.11 3.41
CA VAL A 378 14.13 13.93 3.23
C VAL A 378 14.13 13.10 4.49
N VAL A 379 12.95 12.62 4.90
CA VAL A 379 12.78 11.70 6.01
C VAL A 379 12.10 10.44 5.47
N PHE A 380 12.86 9.35 5.36
CA PHE A 380 12.30 8.07 4.96
C PHE A 380 11.52 7.45 6.12
N THR A 381 10.27 7.10 5.85
CA THR A 381 9.33 6.66 6.90
C THR A 381 8.94 5.20 6.79
N GLY A 382 9.44 4.46 5.80
CA GLY A 382 9.12 3.05 5.56
C GLY A 382 10.32 2.24 5.10
N TYR A 383 10.07 0.96 4.82
CA TYR A 383 11.07 0.12 4.15
C TYR A 383 11.26 0.63 2.72
N VAL A 384 12.52 0.80 2.32
CA VAL A 384 12.91 1.16 0.95
C VAL A 384 13.48 -0.11 0.33
N LEU A 385 13.00 -0.46 -0.86
CA LEU A 385 13.56 -1.59 -1.61
C LEU A 385 15.03 -1.30 -1.94
N PRO A 386 15.92 -2.32 -1.89
CA PRO A 386 17.33 -2.15 -2.24
C PRO A 386 17.58 -1.57 -3.62
#